data_AF-A0A527ZVK3-F1
#
_entry.id   AF-A0A527ZVK3-F1
#
_cell.length_a   1.000
_cell.length_b   1.000
_cell.length_c   1.000
_cell.angle_alpha   90.00
_cell.angle_beta   90.00
_cell.angle_gamma   90.00
#
_symmetry.space_group_name_H-M   'P 1'
#
loop_
_entity.id
_entity.type
_entity.pdbx_description
1 polymer ?
#
loop_
_entity_poly.entity_id
_entity_poly.type
_entity_poly.pdbx_seq_one_letter_code
_entity_poly.pdbx_strand_id
1 'polypeptide(L)' 'MATLRSIVAAWDERKRFRWELEQMAKDNPHLIDDIGLTKRQVEAEIAKPFWRK' A
#
# COMPACT_ATOMS: atom_id res chain seq x y z
N MET A 1 22.19 16.23 5.62
CA MET A 1 20.93 16.12 6.39
C MET A 1 19.69 15.75 5.54
N ALA A 2 19.82 15.24 4.31
CA ALA A 2 18.68 14.96 3.41
C ALA A 2 18.15 13.52 3.48
N THR A 3 18.95 12.58 3.99
CA THR A 3 18.68 11.14 3.91
C THR A 3 17.57 10.67 4.85
N LEU A 4 17.55 11.14 6.10
CA LEU A 4 16.55 10.74 7.09
C LEU A 4 15.13 11.23 6.73
N ARG A 5 14.98 12.50 6.32
CA ARG A 5 13.68 13.03 5.89
C ARG A 5 13.14 12.31 4.66
N SER A 6 14.01 11.95 3.72
CA SER A 6 13.63 11.20 2.52
C SER A 6 13.18 9.77 2.85
N ILE A 7 13.84 9.12 3.82
CA ILE A 7 13.44 7.78 4.31
C ILE A 7 12.07 7.84 4.99
N VAL A 8 11.84 8.84 5.85
CA VAL A 8 10.55 9.02 6.53
C VAL A 8 9.44 9.32 5.53
N ALA A 9 9.68 10.20 4.56
CA ALA A 9 8.72 10.50 3.49
C ALA A 9 8.38 9.25 2.66
N ALA A 10 9.37 8.42 2.33
CA ALA A 10 9.16 7.17 1.62
C ALA A 10 8.34 6.15 2.44
N TRP A 11 8.48 6.14 3.78
CA TRP A 11 7.64 5.30 4.63
C TRP A 11 6.21 5.83 4.73
N ASP A 12 6.03 7.15 4.80
CA ASP A 12 4.71 7.78 4.84
C ASP A 12 3.92 7.52 3.55
N GLU A 13 4.58 7.67 2.39
CA GLU A 13 4.02 7.35 1.08
C GLU A 13 3.57 5.88 0.99
N ARG A 14 4.39 4.94 1.48
CA ARG A 14 4.02 3.51 1.51
C ARG A 14 2.84 3.24 2.42
N LYS A 15 2.79 3.89 3.59
CA LYS A 15 1.69 3.73 4.54
C LYS A 15 0.39 4.23 3.92
N ARG A 16 0.43 5.39 3.27
CA ARG A 16 -0.72 5.98 2.57
C ARG A 16 -1.19 5.07 1.43
N PHE A 17 -0.28 4.58 0.59
CA PHE A 17 -0.60 3.64 -0.48
C PHE A 17 -1.31 2.38 0.02
N ARG A 18 -0.80 1.74 1.09
CA ARG A 18 -1.43 0.55 1.67
C ARG A 18 -2.80 0.83 2.26
N TRP A 19 -2.96 2.01 2.88
CA TRP A 19 -4.24 2.41 3.43
C TRP A 19 -5.29 2.67 2.33
N GLU A 20 -4.91 3.36 1.25
CA GLU A 20 -5.77 3.55 0.08
C GLU A 20 -6.14 2.22 -0.58
N LEU A 21 -5.18 1.29 -0.68
CA LEU A 21 -5.43 -0.06 -1.21
C LEU A 21 -6.37 -0.88 -0.32
N GLU A 22 -6.27 -0.76 1.01
CA GLU A 22 -7.19 -1.38 1.96
C GLU A 22 -8.61 -0.81 1.84
N GLN A 23 -8.75 0.52 1.75
CA GLN A 23 -10.05 1.14 1.52
C GLN A 23 -10.65 0.70 0.18
N MET A 24 -9.85 0.67 -0.89
CA MET A 24 -10.32 0.21 -2.19
C MET A 24 -10.75 -1.25 -2.17
N ALA A 25 -10.01 -2.14 -1.50
CA ALA A 25 -10.39 -3.54 -1.35
C ALA A 25 -11.68 -3.74 -0.54
N LYS A 26 -11.95 -2.84 0.41
CA LYS A 26 -13.16 -2.89 1.25
C LYS A 26 -14.38 -2.32 0.54
N ASP A 27 -14.24 -1.14 -0.04
CA ASP A 27 -15.37 -0.37 -0.57
C ASP A 27 -15.66 -0.73 -2.03
N ASN A 28 -14.63 -1.05 -2.81
CA ASN A 28 -14.70 -1.29 -4.24
C ASN A 28 -13.83 -2.48 -4.67
N PRO A 29 -14.11 -3.71 -4.19
CA PRO A 29 -13.26 -4.88 -4.47
C PRO A 29 -13.10 -5.18 -5.96
N HIS A 30 -14.06 -4.83 -6.80
CA HIS A 30 -13.98 -5.01 -8.26
C HIS A 30 -12.88 -4.14 -8.90
N LEU A 31 -12.56 -2.98 -8.33
CA LEU A 31 -11.48 -2.11 -8.83
C LEU A 31 -10.10 -2.74 -8.64
N ILE A 32 -9.94 -3.62 -7.65
CA ILE A 32 -8.70 -4.39 -7.46
C ILE A 32 -8.45 -5.26 -8.69
N ASP A 33 -9.49 -5.97 -9.15
CA ASP A 33 -9.42 -6.84 -10.32
C ASP A 33 -9.24 -6.00 -11.61
N ASP A 34 -9.87 -4.83 -11.71
CA ASP A 34 -9.75 -3.92 -12.87
C ASP A 34 -8.32 -3.36 -13.05
N ILE A 35 -7.56 -3.17 -11.97
CA ILE A 35 -6.14 -2.79 -12.03
C ILE A 35 -5.19 -3.99 -12.18
N GLY A 36 -5.75 -5.20 -12.39
CA GLY A 36 -5.00 -6.43 -12.59
C GLY A 36 -4.37 -7.01 -11.31
N LEU A 37 -4.85 -6.60 -10.14
CA LEU A 37 -4.48 -7.21 -8.87
C LEU A 37 -5.54 -8.21 -8.44
N THR A 38 -5.12 -9.25 -7.74
CA THR A 38 -6.05 -10.15 -7.05
C THR A 38 -6.19 -9.72 -5.60
N LYS A 39 -7.34 -10.02 -4.99
CA LYS A 39 -7.55 -9.82 -3.55
C LYS A 39 -6.41 -10.41 -2.69
N ARG A 40 -5.90 -11.59 -3.04
CA ARG A 40 -4.76 -12.22 -2.34
C ARG A 40 -3.47 -11.41 -2.44
N GLN A 41 -3.19 -10.79 -3.58
CA GLN A 41 -2.02 -9.92 -3.73
C GLN A 41 -2.17 -8.66 -2.89
N VAL A 42 -3.36 -8.08 -2.86
CA VAL A 42 -3.66 -6.92 -2.00
C VAL A 42 -3.50 -7.26 -0.53
N GLU A 43 -4.07 -8.37 -0.07
CA GLU A 43 -3.89 -8.84 1.32
C GLU A 43 -2.41 -9.08 1.66
N ALA A 44 -1.64 -9.65 0.74
CA ALA A 44 -0.21 -9.83 0.91
C ALA A 44 0.57 -8.50 0.98
N GLU A 45 0.18 -7.50 0.19
CA GLU A 45 0.77 -6.15 0.22
C GLU A 45 0.44 -5.39 1.52
N ILE A 46 -0.81 -5.48 2.00
CA ILE A 46 -1.26 -4.85 3.25
C ILE A 46 -0.55 -5.49 4.45
N ALA A 47 -0.34 -6.81 4.42
CA ALA A 47 0.35 -7.54 5.48
C ALA A 47 1.86 -7.21 5.60
N LYS A 48 2.46 -6.52 4.61
CA LYS A 48 3.88 -6.16 4.67
C LYS A 48 4.15 -5.16 5.80
N PRO A 49 5.25 -5.33 6.57
CA PRO A 49 5.72 -4.30 7.48
C PRO A 49 5.99 -2.97 6.76
N PHE A 50 5.78 -1.84 7.43
CA PHE A 50 5.92 -0.49 6.85
C PHE A 50 7.32 -0.20 6.25
N TRP A 51 8.37 -0.82 6.82
CA TRP A 51 9.75 -0.65 6.38
C TRP A 51 10.10 -1.46 5.11
N ARG A 52 9.32 -2.50 4.80
CA ARG A 52 9.55 -3.38 3.65
C ARG A 52 8.82 -2.85 2.43
N LYS A 53 9.50 -2.85 1.28
CA LYS A 53 8.91 -2.51 -0.03
C LYS A 53 8.26 -3.77 -0.62
#